data_AF-A0A4Q3VHA1-F1
#
_entry.id   AF-A0A4Q3VHA1-F1
#
_cell.length_a   1.000
_cell.length_b   1.000
_cell.length_c   1.000
_cell.angle_alpha   90.00
_cell.angle_beta   90.00
_cell.angle_gamma   90.00
#
_symmetry.space_group_name_H-M   'P 1'
#
loop_
_entity.id
_entity.type
_entity.pdbx_description
1 polymer ?
#
loop_
_entity_poly.entity_id
_entity_poly.type
_entity_poly.pdbx_seq_one_letter_code
_entity_poly.pdbx_strand_id
1 'polypeptide(L)' 'SMISSSLGINAADSLNGTTVLNTIALQNGANVLRVHDVLEAKQAIALWGKV' A
#
# COMPACT_ATOMS: atom_id res chain seq x y z
N SER A 1 -5.04 -4.58 -9.14
CA SER A 1 -6.30 -4.92 -9.83
C SER A 1 -7.58 -4.83 -9.00
N MET A 2 -7.61 -4.17 -7.83
CA MET A 2 -8.89 -3.76 -7.20
C MET A 2 -8.89 -2.25 -6.97
N ILE A 3 -7.76 -1.74 -6.50
CA ILE A 3 -7.53 -0.34 -6.16
C ILE A 3 -7.66 0.58 -7.38
N SER A 4 -7.01 0.21 -8.50
CA SER A 4 -7.10 0.92 -9.78
C SER A 4 -8.53 0.99 -10.32
N SER A 5 -9.29 -0.12 -10.19
CA SER A 5 -10.69 -0.20 -10.64
C SER A 5 -11.62 0.63 -9.75
N SER A 6 -11.40 0.64 -8.43
CA SER A 6 -12.17 1.46 -7.49
C SER A 6 -11.93 2.96 -7.67
N LEU A 7 -10.74 3.36 -8.13
CA LEU A 7 -10.37 4.75 -8.38
C LEU A 7 -10.58 5.17 -9.84
N GLY A 8 -10.90 4.25 -10.75
CA GLY A 8 -11.04 4.52 -12.18
C GLY A 8 -9.74 4.95 -12.86
N ILE A 9 -8.58 4.59 -12.29
CA ILE A 9 -7.24 4.96 -12.78
C ILE A 9 -6.51 3.75 -13.35
N ASN A 10 -5.44 3.99 -14.09
CA ASN A 10 -4.59 2.92 -14.59
C ASN A 10 -3.89 2.20 -13.41
N ALA A 11 -3.56 0.93 -13.59
CA ALA A 11 -2.85 0.14 -12.58
C ALA A 11 -1.51 0.79 -12.19
N ALA A 12 -0.83 1.45 -13.14
CA ALA A 12 0.42 2.17 -12.89
C ALA A 12 0.24 3.37 -11.94
N ASP A 13 -0.90 4.06 -11.99
CA ASP A 13 -1.20 5.22 -11.14
C ASP A 13 -1.76 4.82 -9.76
N SER A 14 -2.08 3.54 -9.58
CA SER A 14 -2.68 3.00 -8.36
C SER A 14 -1.68 2.82 -7.21
N LEU A 15 -0.42 3.21 -7.39
CA LEU A 15 0.63 3.07 -6.39
C LEU A 15 0.29 3.83 -5.09
N ASN A 16 -0.20 5.06 -5.20
CA ASN A 16 -0.59 5.85 -4.03
C ASN A 16 -1.73 5.16 -3.24
N GLY A 17 -2.77 4.70 -3.93
CA GLY A 17 -3.86 3.95 -3.29
C GLY A 17 -3.40 2.64 -2.64
N THR A 18 -2.41 1.96 -3.24
CA THR A 18 -1.82 0.74 -2.68
C THR A 18 -1.04 1.03 -1.41
N THR A 19 -0.25 2.11 -1.39
CA THR A 19 0.47 2.58 -0.20
C THR A 19 -0.48 2.90 0.95
N VAL A 20 -1.55 3.66 0.69
CA VAL A 20 -2.54 4.03 1.72
C VAL A 20 -3.21 2.78 2.32
N LEU A 21 -3.67 1.85 1.48
CA LEU A 21 -4.29 0.61 1.96
C LEU A 21 -3.32 -0.28 2.73
N ASN A 22 -2.05 -0.35 2.31
CA ASN A 22 -1.02 -1.07 3.05
C ASN A 22 -0.79 -0.44 4.43
N THR A 23 -0.75 0.88 4.53
CA THR A 23 -0.63 1.57 5.83
C THR A 23 -1.84 1.30 6.73
N ILE A 24 -3.05 1.34 6.19
CA ILE A 24 -4.27 0.98 6.93
C ILE A 24 -4.20 -0.48 7.40
N ALA A 25 -3.76 -1.41 6.55
CA ALA A 25 -3.60 -2.81 6.91
C ALA A 25 -2.58 -2.97 8.06
N LEU A 26 -1.44 -2.28 8.01
CA LEU A 26 -0.44 -2.27 9.09
C LEU A 26 -1.03 -1.72 10.40
N GLN A 27 -1.77 -0.61 10.35
CA GLN A 27 -2.46 -0.05 11.51
C GLN A 27 -3.49 -1.02 12.12
N ASN A 28 -4.12 -1.86 11.30
CA ASN A 28 -5.05 -2.90 11.74
C ASN A 28 -4.34 -4.20 12.19
N GLY A 29 -3.01 -4.21 12.31
CA GLY A 29 -2.25 -5.35 12.83
C GLY A 29 -1.83 -6.36 11.78
N ALA A 30 -1.83 -6.01 10.49
CA ALA A 30 -1.32 -6.90 9.45
C ALA A 30 0.18 -7.18 9.64
N ASN A 31 0.54 -8.46 9.79
CA ASN A 31 1.92 -8.88 10.00
C ASN A 31 2.65 -9.22 8.67
N VAL A 32 1.91 -9.28 7.55
CA VAL A 32 2.43 -9.59 6.22
C VAL A 32 1.72 -8.72 5.18
N LEU A 33 2.50 -8.03 4.33
CA LEU A 33 1.99 -7.32 3.15
C LEU A 33 2.47 -8.06 1.89
N ARG A 34 1.54 -8.49 1.04
CA ARG A 34 1.85 -9.07 -0.28
C ARG A 34 1.68 -8.00 -1.36
N VAL A 35 2.80 -7.51 -1.86
CA VAL A 35 2.85 -6.42 -2.86
C VAL A 35 3.67 -6.84 -4.09
N HIS A 36 3.43 -6.18 -5.21
CA HIS A 36 4.30 -6.27 -6.38
C HIS A 36 5.47 -5.28 -6.25
N ASP A 37 5.17 -4.07 -5.74
CA ASP A 37 6.12 -2.97 -5.57
C ASP A 37 6.73 -2.97 -4.17
N VAL A 38 7.88 -3.62 -4.03
CA VAL A 38 8.52 -3.90 -2.73
C VAL A 38 9.16 -2.66 -2.12
N LEU A 39 9.68 -1.73 -2.93
CA LEU A 39 10.41 -0.55 -2.43
C LEU A 39 9.46 0.40 -1.69
N GLU A 40 8.32 0.69 -2.30
CA GLU A 40 7.28 1.59 -1.77
C GLU A 40 6.63 1.00 -0.52
N ALA A 41 6.36 -0.31 -0.52
CA ALA A 41 5.85 -0.98 0.67
C ALA A 41 6.85 -0.93 1.84
N LYS A 42 8.16 -1.07 1.57
CA LYS A 42 9.21 -0.90 2.59
C LYS A 42 9.25 0.53 3.12
N GLN A 43 9.10 1.54 2.27
CA GLN A 43 9.03 2.94 2.70
C GLN A 43 7.81 3.17 3.61
N ALA A 44 6.65 2.61 3.25
CA ALA A 44 5.43 2.69 4.05
C ALA A 44 5.60 2.03 5.43
N ILE A 45 6.19 0.82 5.49
CA ILE A 45 6.49 0.13 6.75
C ILE A 45 7.47 0.94 7.61
N ALA A 46 8.54 1.46 7.00
CA ALA A 46 9.57 2.22 7.71
C ALA A 46 9.04 3.55 8.27
N LEU A 47 8.10 4.19 7.58
CA LEU A 47 7.42 5.39 8.06
C LEU A 47 6.38 5.06 9.13
N TRP A 48 5.58 4.01 8.93
CA TRP A 48 4.58 3.56 9.90
C TRP A 48 5.19 3.21 11.25
N GLY A 49 6.35 2.56 11.29
CA GLY A 49 7.04 2.25 12.54
C GLY A 49 7.70 3.44 13.25
N LYS A 50 7.66 4.64 12.67
CA LYS A 50 8.22 5.87 13.25
C LYS A 50 7.15 6.84 13.77
N VAL A 51 5.88 6.56 13.52
CA VAL A 51 4.72 7.34 14.01
C VAL A 51 4.00 6.56 15.11
#